data_AF-A0A955RZ20-F1
#
_entry.id   AF-A0A955RZ20-F1
#
_cell.length_a   1.000
_cell.length_b   1.000
_cell.length_c   1.000
_cell.angle_alpha   90.00
_cell.angle_beta   90.00
_cell.angle_gamma   90.00
#
_symmetry.space_group_name_H-M   'P 1'
#
loop_
_entity.id
_entity.type
_entity.pdbx_description
1 polymer ?
#
loop_
_entity_poly.entity_id
_entity_poly.type
_entity_poly.pdbx_seq_one_letter_code
_entity_poly.pdbx_strand_id
1 'polypeptide(L)' 'MALGRKNPKYEEPVDKTVEISAQMQGSLKFSDPVNLKINGQFSGSLDTKGTLTVGSSANVEADISGENIV' A
#
# COMPACT_ATOMS: atom_id res chain seq x y z
N MET A 1 12.95 -17.78 -43.82
CA MET A 1 12.48 -16.46 -43.38
C MET A 1 11.81 -16.62 -42.02
N ALA A 2 12.45 -16.14 -40.95
CA ALA A 2 11.96 -16.25 -39.59
C ALA A 2 11.09 -15.03 -39.25
N LEU A 3 9.81 -15.23 -38.94
CA LEU A 3 8.95 -14.19 -38.39
C LEU A 3 8.85 -14.42 -36.88
N GLY A 4 9.74 -13.77 -36.14
CA GLY A 4 9.68 -13.69 -34.69
C GLY A 4 8.44 -12.93 -34.27
N ARG A 5 7.47 -13.63 -33.67
CA ARG A 5 6.31 -13.03 -33.02
C ARG A 5 6.81 -12.23 -31.81
N LYS A 6 6.73 -10.90 -31.88
CA LYS A 6 6.96 -10.04 -30.71
C LYS A 6 5.76 -10.22 -29.79
N ASN A 7 5.98 -10.89 -28.66
CA ASN A 7 4.99 -10.99 -27.59
C ASN A 7 4.83 -9.59 -26.96
N PRO A 8 3.64 -8.97 -26.96
CA PRO A 8 3.42 -7.79 -26.15
C PRO A 8 3.52 -8.22 -24.69
N LYS A 9 4.47 -7.66 -23.95
CA LYS A 9 4.53 -7.81 -22.49
C LYS A 9 3.23 -7.26 -21.93
N TYR A 10 2.39 -8.15 -21.39
CA TYR A 10 1.32 -7.76 -20.49
C TYR A 10 2.05 -7.18 -19.27
N GLU A 11 2.00 -5.85 -19.11
CA GLU A 11 2.45 -5.22 -17.88
C GLU A 11 1.44 -5.64 -16.82
N GLU A 12 1.78 -6.67 -16.06
CA GLU A 12 1.02 -7.06 -14.87
C GLU A 12 0.84 -5.79 -14.02
N PRO A 13 -0.35 -5.54 -13.47
CA PRO A 13 -0.58 -4.36 -12.65
C PRO A 13 0.45 -4.42 -11.52
N VAL A 14 1.41 -3.50 -11.58
CA VAL A 14 2.51 -3.44 -10.61
C VAL A 14 1.84 -3.37 -9.24
N ASP A 15 1.99 -4.41 -8.43
CA ASP A 15 1.47 -4.45 -7.07
C ASP A 15 2.05 -3.24 -6.32
N LYS A 16 1.25 -2.17 -6.21
CA LYS A 16 1.62 -0.95 -5.51
C LYS A 16 1.70 -1.31 -4.03
N THR A 17 2.90 -1.60 -3.58
CA THR A 17 3.19 -1.93 -2.18
C THR A 17 3.94 -0.76 -1.57
N VAL A 18 3.44 -0.27 -0.43
CA VAL A 18 4.03 0.84 0.31
C VAL A 18 4.26 0.39 1.74
N GLU A 19 5.51 0.41 2.18
CA GLU A 19 5.89 0.06 3.55
C GLU A 19 6.30 1.31 4.32
N ILE A 20 5.75 1.44 5.53
CA ILE A 20 5.99 2.54 6.46
C ILE A 20 6.68 1.98 7.69
N SER A 21 7.98 2.25 7.84
CA SER A 21 8.76 1.89 9.04
C SER A 21 9.16 3.11 9.88
N ALA A 22 8.90 4.32 9.40
CA ALA A 22 9.22 5.56 10.08
C ALA A 22 8.15 5.97 11.11
N GLN A 23 8.47 6.98 11.91
CA GLN A 23 7.46 7.72 12.67
C GLN A 23 6.80 8.72 11.74
N MET A 24 5.50 8.59 11.54
CA MET A 24 4.71 9.41 10.63
C MET A 24 3.55 10.04 11.39
N GLN A 25 3.40 11.35 11.25
CA GLN A 25 2.29 12.10 11.82
C GLN A 25 1.60 12.92 10.74
N GLY A 26 0.27 12.89 10.71
CA GLY A 26 -0.55 13.68 9.79
C GLY A 26 -1.64 12.85 9.11
N SER A 27 -2.09 13.31 7.94
CA SER A 27 -3.16 12.68 7.18
C SER A 27 -2.65 12.09 5.87
N LEU A 28 -2.79 10.77 5.66
CA LEU A 28 -2.52 10.10 4.39
C LEU A 28 -3.83 9.72 3.68
N LYS A 29 -3.84 9.87 2.35
CA LYS A 29 -4.95 9.44 1.50
C LYS A 29 -4.44 8.73 0.26
N PHE A 30 -4.78 7.46 0.11
CA PHE A 30 -4.51 6.65 -1.08
C PHE A 30 -5.79 6.50 -1.90
N SER A 31 -5.83 7.18 -3.04
CA SER A 31 -6.99 7.15 -3.95
C SER A 31 -7.06 5.89 -4.81
N ASP A 32 -5.92 5.24 -5.06
CA ASP A 32 -5.80 3.98 -5.78
C ASP A 32 -5.69 2.81 -4.80
N PRO A 33 -6.15 1.60 -5.17
CA PRO A 33 -5.89 0.39 -4.41
C PRO A 33 -4.38 0.18 -4.21
N VAL A 34 -3.96 0.04 -2.95
CA VAL A 34 -2.58 -0.13 -2.54
C VAL A 34 -2.49 -1.19 -1.44
N ASN A 35 -1.39 -1.92 -1.42
CA ASN A 35 -1.02 -2.76 -0.28
C ASN A 35 -0.13 -1.92 0.65
N LEU A 36 -0.72 -1.37 1.69
CA LEU A 36 -0.02 -0.57 2.71
C LEU A 36 0.43 -1.49 3.84
N LYS A 37 1.69 -1.36 4.27
CA LYS A 37 2.22 -2.09 5.42
C LYS A 37 2.81 -1.12 6.42
N ILE A 38 2.29 -1.07 7.63
CA ILE A 38 2.80 -0.21 8.70
C ILE A 38 3.59 -1.06 9.69
N ASN A 39 4.90 -0.81 9.79
CA ASN A 39 5.82 -1.41 10.76
C ASN A 39 6.40 -0.38 11.74
N GLY A 40 6.18 0.92 11.48
CA GLY A 40 6.65 2.03 12.31
C GLY A 40 5.60 2.57 13.27
N GLN A 41 5.69 3.87 13.56
CA GLN A 41 4.69 4.58 14.37
C GLN A 41 3.88 5.51 13.48
N PHE A 42 2.56 5.45 13.56
CA PHE A 42 1.67 6.31 12.77
C PHE A 42 0.65 7.00 13.67
N SER A 43 0.54 8.33 13.55
CA SER A 43 -0.41 9.16 14.28
C SER A 43 -1.18 10.10 13.34
N GLY A 44 -2.50 10.17 13.45
CA GLY A 44 -3.32 11.09 12.66
C GLY A 44 -4.48 10.42 11.92
N SER A 45 -4.54 10.51 10.58
CA SER A 45 -5.67 9.97 9.80
C SER A 45 -5.18 9.24 8.54
N LEU A 46 -5.71 8.06 8.25
CA LEU A 46 -5.34 7.27 7.09
C LEU A 46 -6.57 6.84 6.32
N ASP A 47 -6.74 7.36 5.11
CA ASP A 47 -7.70 6.86 4.12
C ASP A 47 -6.95 6.00 3.11
N THR A 48 -7.29 4.72 3.00
CA THR A 48 -6.66 3.83 2.03
C THR A 48 -7.66 2.94 1.32
N LYS A 49 -7.44 2.72 0.02
CA LYS A 49 -8.16 1.70 -0.76
C LYS A 49 -7.25 0.48 -0.93
N GLY A 50 -7.82 -0.71 -0.95
CA GLY A 50 -7.07 -1.96 -0.93
C GLY A 50 -6.80 -2.49 0.47
N THR A 51 -5.57 -2.96 0.71
CA THR A 51 -5.20 -3.74 1.91
C THR A 51 -4.23 -2.97 2.78
N LEU A 52 -4.57 -2.82 4.06
CA LEU A 52 -3.68 -2.33 5.10
C LEU A 52 -3.25 -3.48 5.99
N THR A 53 -1.95 -3.74 6.06
CA THR A 53 -1.34 -4.66 7.03
C THR A 53 -0.66 -3.86 8.14
N VAL A 54 -1.05 -4.10 9.40
CA VAL A 54 -0.36 -3.54 10.56
C VAL A 54 0.58 -4.57 11.15
N GLY A 55 1.88 -4.27 11.15
CA GLY A 55 2.91 -5.13 11.70
C GLY A 55 2.78 -5.26 13.22
N SER A 56 3.15 -6.43 13.75
CA SER A 56 3.06 -6.73 15.19
C SER A 56 3.83 -5.76 16.11
N SER A 57 4.86 -5.09 15.61
CA SER A 57 5.66 -4.10 16.35
C SER A 57 5.24 -2.65 16.08
N ALA A 58 4.22 -2.43 15.24
CA ALA A 58 3.78 -1.10 14.86
C ALA A 58 2.96 -0.46 15.99
N ASN A 59 3.07 0.87 16.11
CA ASN A 59 2.26 1.66 17.04
C ASN A 59 1.39 2.61 16.22
N VAL A 60 0.09 2.38 16.19
CA VAL A 60 -0.84 3.17 15.35
C VAL A 60 -1.88 3.85 16.23
N GLU A 61 -1.77 5.18 16.34
CA GLU A 61 -2.69 6.07 17.04
C GLU A 61 -3.33 7.02 16.02
N ALA A 62 -4.17 6.46 15.15
CA ALA A 62 -4.76 7.19 14.04
C ALA A 62 -6.19 6.71 13.72
N ASP A 63 -6.97 7.59 13.11
CA ASP A 63 -8.26 7.27 12.49
C ASP A 63 -8.02 6.64 11.12
N ILE A 64 -8.27 5.33 11.00
CA ILE A 64 -8.04 4.56 9.78
C ILE A 64 -9.38 4.26 9.10
N SER A 65 -9.51 4.65 7.84
CA SER A 65 -10.61 4.32 6.95
C SER A 65 -10.08 3.53 5.76
N GLY A 66 -10.58 2.30 5.57
CA GLY A 66 -10.17 1.48 4.43
C GLY A 66 -11.05 0.25 4.21
N GLU A 67 -10.81 -0.44 3.09
CA GLU A 67 -11.63 -1.57 2.63
C GLU A 67 -11.24 -2.88 3.33
N ASN A 68 -9.93 -3.17 3.42
CA ASN A 68 -9.41 -4.36 4.06
C ASN A 68 -8.27 -3.99 5.02
N ILE A 69 -8.44 -4.28 6.31
CA ILE A 69 -7.48 -3.97 7.37
C ILE A 69 -7.17 -5.28 8.11
N VAL A 70 -5.90 -5.66 8.15
CA VAL A 70 -5.38 -6.94 8.66
C VAL A 70 -4.19 -6.78 9.59
#